data_AF-A0A1Y4SZM8-F1
#
_entry.id   AF-A0A1Y4SZM8-F1
#
_cell.length_a   1.000
_cell.length_b   1.000
_cell.length_c   1.000
_cell.angle_alpha   90.00
_cell.angle_beta   90.00
_cell.angle_gamma   90.00
#
_symmetry.space_group_name_H-M   'P 1'
#
loop_
_entity.id
_entity.type
_entity.pdbx_description
1 polymer ?
#
loop_
_entity_poly.entity_id
_entity_poly.type
_entity_poly.pdbx_seq_one_letter_code
_entity_poly.pdbx_strand_id
1 'polypeptide(L)'
;MKLKKIASLALAGIMAVSMLAGCNGSTGNEQPPASSSEPTTSGFATSVNAELASNVYNTVHFGSDAKLTAALNSIAEKLDSNILNDEAGFVIGVDAQDFRSLMDVNVNNSLTRWGYANGSAYGFADPTTTNYGAYKNGTGAYYWDFFKNDTTSTTTVGDLVVIRGDLTQTGLAKRVAQYLSQLVNNGRMPSEDNDGSHKYDYTGNIDVVKVDNAGSNFSSYVIGFTITQTATPIANGNG
;
A
#
# COMPACT_ATOMS: atom_id res chain seq x y z
N MET A 1 5.97 -37.34 9.10
CA MET A 1 5.28 -36.83 10.32
C MET A 1 6.31 -36.21 11.23
N LYS A 2 5.94 -35.14 11.97
CA LYS A 2 6.73 -34.33 12.94
C LYS A 2 7.14 -32.96 12.33
N LEU A 3 6.89 -31.80 12.93
CA LEU A 3 6.41 -31.43 14.27
C LEU A 3 5.45 -30.24 14.19
N LYS A 4 4.36 -30.30 14.96
CA LYS A 4 3.58 -29.13 15.39
C LYS A 4 4.42 -28.38 16.43
N LYS A 5 4.68 -27.08 16.25
CA LYS A 5 5.28 -26.24 17.29
C LYS A 5 4.52 -24.93 17.46
N ILE A 6 3.68 -24.99 18.49
CA ILE A 6 3.42 -23.95 19.51
C ILE A 6 2.85 -22.64 18.99
N ALA A 7 1.52 -22.56 19.08
CA ALA A 7 0.82 -21.31 19.33
C ALA A 7 1.38 -20.69 20.63
N SER A 8 2.09 -19.57 20.51
CA SER A 8 2.35 -18.68 21.62
C SER A 8 1.34 -17.55 21.55
N LEU A 9 0.23 -17.76 22.26
CA LEU A 9 -0.75 -16.74 22.59
C LEU A 9 -0.19 -15.95 23.78
N ALA A 10 0.51 -14.84 23.51
CA ALA A 10 0.88 -13.85 24.51
C ALA A 10 0.21 -12.51 24.16
N LEU A 11 -1.12 -12.54 24.26
CA LEU A 11 -1.95 -11.37 24.47
C LEU A 11 -1.58 -10.77 25.84
N ALA A 12 -0.74 -9.74 25.86
CA ALA A 12 -0.55 -8.89 27.03
C ALA A 12 -0.31 -7.45 26.56
N GLY A 13 -1.34 -6.63 26.65
CA GLY A 13 -1.24 -5.19 26.50
C GLY A 13 -0.34 -4.63 27.60
N ILE A 14 0.82 -4.10 27.20
CA ILE A 14 1.71 -3.37 28.09
C ILE A 14 1.44 -1.89 27.87
N MET A 15 0.59 -1.31 28.72
CA MET A 15 0.46 0.13 28.86
C MET A 15 1.65 0.63 29.69
N ALA A 16 2.76 0.98 29.04
CA ALA A 16 3.87 1.66 29.70
C ALA A 16 3.68 3.18 29.62
N VAL A 17 3.09 3.73 30.69
CA VAL A 17 3.12 5.16 31.02
C VAL A 17 4.49 5.47 31.63
N SER A 18 5.29 6.30 30.98
CA SER A 18 6.39 6.99 31.65
C SER A 18 6.94 8.16 30.82
N MET A 19 6.40 9.36 31.08
CA MET A 19 7.17 10.60 31.03
C MET A 19 7.20 11.18 32.43
N LEU A 20 8.21 10.85 33.25
CA LEU A 20 8.76 11.79 34.22
C LEU A 20 10.07 11.27 34.87
N ALA A 21 11.21 11.76 34.37
CA ALA A 21 12.45 11.90 35.14
C ALA A 21 13.28 13.01 34.44
N GLY A 22 13.73 14.09 35.05
CA GLY A 22 13.99 14.31 36.47
C GLY A 22 15.47 14.09 36.80
N CYS A 23 16.33 14.98 36.30
CA CYS A 23 17.59 15.46 36.90
C CYS A 23 18.72 14.48 37.33
N ASN A 24 19.91 14.72 36.75
CA ASN A 24 21.25 14.84 37.38
C ASN A 24 22.01 13.59 37.91
N GLY A 25 23.15 13.27 37.28
CA GLY A 25 24.25 12.53 37.95
C GLY A 25 25.07 11.55 37.09
N SER A 26 26.31 11.93 36.79
CA SER A 26 27.54 11.20 36.37
C SER A 26 27.60 9.66 36.17
N THR A 27 28.31 9.29 35.09
CA THR A 27 29.23 8.12 34.85
C THR A 27 28.71 6.67 34.80
N GLY A 28 28.95 6.00 33.66
CA GLY A 28 29.12 4.53 33.57
C GLY A 28 28.48 3.88 32.34
N ASN A 29 29.31 3.32 31.44
CA ASN A 29 28.92 2.49 30.30
C ASN A 29 28.08 1.26 30.74
N GLU A 30 26.98 0.98 30.03
CA GLU A 30 26.68 -0.25 29.26
C GLU A 30 25.22 -0.14 28.80
N GLN A 31 25.00 -0.04 27.49
CA GLN A 31 23.68 0.08 26.88
C GLN A 31 23.16 -1.31 26.51
N PRO A 32 22.04 -1.80 27.09
CA PRO A 32 21.33 -2.96 26.55
C PRO A 32 20.73 -2.58 25.18
N PRO A 33 20.70 -3.51 24.19
CA PRO A 33 20.16 -3.22 22.88
C PRO A 33 18.68 -2.83 23.01
N ALA A 34 18.35 -1.66 22.45
CA ALA A 34 17.01 -1.14 22.42
C ALA A 34 16.09 -2.13 21.69
N SER A 35 15.09 -2.64 22.39
CA SER A 35 13.90 -3.21 21.79
C SER A 35 13.30 -2.17 20.86
N SER A 36 13.44 -2.35 19.54
CA SER A 36 12.85 -1.49 18.54
C SER A 36 11.37 -1.84 18.41
N SER A 37 10.53 -1.05 19.07
CA SER A 37 9.11 -0.97 18.77
C SER A 37 8.87 0.32 17.98
N GLU A 38 8.94 0.27 16.64
CA GLU A 38 8.44 1.33 15.75
C GLU A 38 8.04 0.75 14.37
N PRO A 39 7.02 1.29 13.67
CA PRO A 39 6.14 2.42 14.02
C PRO A 39 4.73 1.96 14.44
N THR A 40 4.08 2.78 15.27
CA THR A 40 2.64 2.70 15.52
C THR A 40 1.86 3.35 14.37
N THR A 41 0.90 2.60 13.87
CA THR A 41 -0.02 2.76 12.73
C THR A 41 -0.79 4.09 12.59
N SER A 42 -0.74 5.03 13.54
CA SER A 42 -1.58 6.24 13.49
C SER A 42 -0.98 7.44 12.75
N GLY A 43 0.32 7.44 12.44
CA GLY A 43 1.02 8.59 11.83
C GLY A 43 1.35 8.43 10.34
N PHE A 44 1.44 7.19 9.86
CA PHE A 44 1.95 6.92 8.51
C PHE A 44 1.04 7.49 7.42
N ALA A 45 -0.27 7.28 7.52
CA ALA A 45 -1.26 7.86 6.62
C ALA A 45 -1.15 9.39 6.56
N THR A 46 -0.98 10.06 7.71
CA THR A 46 -0.78 11.50 7.78
C THR A 46 0.49 11.95 7.04
N SER A 47 1.61 11.27 7.25
CA SER A 47 2.86 11.58 6.55
C SER A 47 2.74 11.38 5.05
N VAL A 48 2.13 10.28 4.60
CA VAL A 48 1.90 10.01 3.16
C VAL A 48 0.98 11.05 2.55
N ASN A 49 -0.12 11.43 3.22
CA ASN A 49 -1.03 12.47 2.75
C ASN A 49 -0.34 13.83 2.62
N ALA A 50 0.51 14.20 3.58
CA ALA A 50 1.27 15.45 3.53
C ALA A 50 2.21 15.49 2.31
N GLU A 51 2.89 14.38 2.03
CA GLU A 51 3.75 14.25 0.84
C GLU A 51 2.92 14.26 -0.45
N LEU A 52 1.77 13.58 -0.52
CA LEU A 52 0.91 13.55 -1.70
C LEU A 52 0.34 14.94 -2.06
N ALA A 53 -0.10 15.71 -1.07
CA ALA A 53 -0.65 17.05 -1.26
C ALA A 53 0.37 18.01 -1.91
N SER A 54 1.68 17.75 -1.71
CA SER A 54 2.75 18.55 -2.32
C SER A 54 3.04 18.18 -3.78
N ASN A 55 2.56 17.03 -4.26
CA ASN A 55 3.00 16.44 -5.53
C ASN A 55 1.90 16.38 -6.62
N VAL A 56 0.60 16.29 -6.29
CA VAL A 56 -0.46 16.13 -7.32
C VAL A 56 -1.83 16.72 -6.88
N TYR A 57 -2.55 17.34 -7.84
CA TYR A 57 -3.75 18.19 -7.64
C TYR A 57 -5.08 17.44 -7.32
N ASN A 58 -5.13 16.10 -7.42
CA ASN A 58 -6.32 15.27 -7.15
C ASN A 58 -5.87 13.92 -6.57
N THR A 59 -5.43 13.93 -5.32
CA THR A 59 -4.79 12.76 -4.70
C THR A 59 -5.74 11.93 -3.87
N VAL A 60 -5.39 10.64 -3.76
CA VAL A 60 -5.98 9.75 -2.77
C VAL A 60 -5.77 10.34 -1.38
N HIS A 61 -6.84 10.42 -0.61
CA HIS A 61 -6.73 10.67 0.82
C HIS A 61 -6.76 9.36 1.60
N PHE A 62 -5.69 9.09 2.36
CA PHE A 62 -5.59 7.87 3.16
C PHE A 62 -6.00 8.08 4.62
N GLY A 63 -6.81 7.15 5.13
CA GLY A 63 -7.03 6.92 6.54
C GLY A 63 -6.16 5.79 7.10
N SER A 64 -6.43 5.47 8.36
CA SER A 64 -5.95 4.25 9.02
C SER A 64 -7.15 3.33 9.29
N ASP A 65 -6.93 2.02 9.23
CA ASP A 65 -7.98 1.02 9.38
C ASP A 65 -7.45 -0.20 10.16
N ALA A 66 -8.18 -0.61 11.19
CA ALA A 66 -7.72 -1.68 12.07
C ALA A 66 -7.70 -3.05 11.37
N LYS A 67 -8.59 -3.25 10.39
CA LYS A 67 -8.62 -4.47 9.58
C LYS A 67 -7.42 -4.53 8.64
N LEU A 68 -7.04 -3.39 8.04
CA LEU A 68 -5.79 -3.26 7.29
C LEU A 68 -4.57 -3.60 8.15
N THR A 69 -4.47 -3.04 9.36
CA THR A 69 -3.39 -3.37 10.29
C THR A 69 -3.32 -4.87 10.58
N ALA A 70 -4.47 -5.50 10.85
CA ALA A 70 -4.52 -6.94 11.13
C ALA A 70 -4.12 -7.79 9.91
N ALA A 71 -4.61 -7.45 8.72
CA ALA A 71 -4.29 -8.14 7.48
C ALA A 71 -2.80 -8.03 7.14
N LEU A 72 -2.24 -6.82 7.26
CA LEU A 72 -0.84 -6.54 6.97
C LEU A 72 0.09 -7.33 7.90
N ASN A 73 -0.17 -7.33 9.21
CA ASN A 73 0.59 -8.12 10.17
C ASN A 73 0.55 -9.62 9.84
N SER A 74 -0.61 -10.15 9.42
CA SER A 74 -0.75 -11.57 9.09
C SER A 74 0.04 -12.00 7.85
N ILE A 75 0.36 -11.08 6.94
CA ILE A 75 1.00 -11.39 5.65
C ILE A 75 2.47 -11.05 5.67
N ALA A 76 2.84 -9.96 6.33
CA ALA A 76 4.22 -9.50 6.43
C ALA A 76 5.16 -10.61 6.95
N GLU A 77 4.69 -11.44 7.89
CA GLU A 77 5.44 -12.58 8.42
C GLU A 77 5.57 -13.78 7.45
N LYS A 78 4.72 -13.84 6.42
CA LYS A 78 4.64 -14.94 5.46
C LYS A 78 5.31 -14.64 4.12
N LEU A 79 5.63 -13.36 3.86
CA LEU A 79 6.25 -12.95 2.61
C LEU A 79 7.58 -13.69 2.38
N ASP A 80 7.76 -14.18 1.16
CA ASP A 80 8.99 -14.84 0.75
C ASP A 80 10.19 -13.89 0.87
N SER A 81 11.34 -14.40 1.31
CA SER A 81 12.54 -13.59 1.51
C SER A 81 13.03 -12.94 0.21
N ASN A 82 12.76 -13.53 -0.96
CA ASN A 82 13.08 -12.91 -2.25
C ASN A 82 12.27 -11.63 -2.49
N ILE A 83 11.00 -11.59 -2.09
CA ILE A 83 10.15 -10.39 -2.16
C ILE A 83 10.69 -9.34 -1.20
N LEU A 84 11.08 -9.76 0.00
CA LEU A 84 11.62 -8.87 1.02
C LEU A 84 13.03 -8.33 0.70
N ASN A 85 13.77 -8.98 -0.21
CA ASN A 85 15.08 -8.51 -0.68
C ASN A 85 14.99 -7.49 -1.83
N ASP A 86 13.79 -7.19 -2.32
CA ASP A 86 13.59 -6.21 -3.38
C ASP A 86 13.89 -4.78 -2.90
N GLU A 87 14.45 -3.96 -3.78
CA GLU A 87 14.89 -2.60 -3.43
C GLU A 87 13.70 -1.68 -3.19
N ALA A 88 12.68 -1.80 -4.05
CA ALA A 88 11.31 -1.36 -3.79
C ALA A 88 10.38 -1.73 -4.97
N GLY A 89 9.23 -2.34 -4.68
CA GLY A 89 8.29 -2.78 -5.71
C GLY A 89 6.94 -3.24 -5.18
N PHE A 90 5.98 -3.37 -6.09
CA PHE A 90 4.68 -3.97 -5.79
C PHE A 90 4.81 -5.48 -5.59
N VAL A 91 4.17 -6.00 -4.55
CA VAL A 91 4.05 -7.45 -4.35
C VAL A 91 2.98 -7.97 -5.31
N ILE A 92 3.34 -9.01 -6.05
CA ILE A 92 2.49 -9.68 -7.04
C ILE A 92 2.39 -11.16 -6.69
N GLY A 93 1.27 -11.79 -7.02
CA GLY A 93 1.08 -13.23 -6.84
C GLY A 93 0.17 -13.56 -5.67
N VAL A 94 0.43 -14.69 -5.01
CA VAL A 94 -0.50 -15.29 -4.03
C VAL A 94 -0.57 -14.48 -2.73
N ASP A 95 0.52 -13.88 -2.27
CA ASP A 95 0.52 -13.08 -1.03
C ASP A 95 -0.31 -11.80 -1.18
N ALA A 96 -0.21 -11.14 -2.33
CA ALA A 96 -1.05 -9.98 -2.64
C ALA A 96 -2.54 -10.36 -2.81
N GLN A 97 -2.82 -11.57 -3.30
CA GLN A 97 -4.19 -12.09 -3.37
C GLN A 97 -4.75 -12.43 -1.97
N ASP A 98 -3.95 -13.04 -1.10
CA ASP A 98 -4.31 -13.30 0.30
C ASP A 98 -4.61 -12.00 1.03
N PHE A 99 -3.81 -10.95 0.77
CA PHE A 99 -4.05 -9.60 1.30
C PHE A 99 -5.41 -9.05 0.91
N ARG A 100 -5.73 -9.08 -0.38
CA ARG A 100 -7.04 -8.63 -0.86
C ARG A 100 -8.17 -9.45 -0.24
N SER A 101 -8.00 -10.77 -0.12
CA SER A 101 -8.98 -11.63 0.52
C SER A 101 -9.22 -11.25 1.99
N LEU A 102 -8.14 -10.99 2.76
CA LEU A 102 -8.24 -10.53 4.15
C LEU A 102 -8.89 -9.14 4.26
N MET A 103 -8.78 -8.32 3.23
CA MET A 103 -9.43 -7.01 3.14
C MET A 103 -10.88 -7.03 2.65
N ASP A 104 -11.48 -8.20 2.38
CA ASP A 104 -12.78 -8.35 1.67
C ASP A 104 -12.81 -7.65 0.29
N VAL A 105 -11.64 -7.55 -0.35
CA VAL A 105 -11.48 -7.05 -1.72
C VAL A 105 -11.38 -8.26 -2.64
N ASN A 106 -11.98 -8.17 -3.84
CA ASN A 106 -11.83 -9.24 -4.83
C ASN A 106 -10.33 -9.48 -5.09
N VAL A 107 -9.90 -10.74 -5.08
CA VAL A 107 -8.47 -11.12 -5.19
C VAL A 107 -7.79 -10.59 -6.46
N ASN A 108 -8.57 -10.27 -7.50
CA ASN A 108 -8.09 -9.69 -8.75
C ASN A 108 -8.17 -8.16 -8.81
N ASN A 109 -8.75 -7.49 -7.80
CA ASN A 109 -8.85 -6.03 -7.76
C ASN A 109 -7.53 -5.41 -7.29
N SER A 110 -6.67 -5.16 -8.26
CA SER A 110 -5.27 -4.80 -8.07
C SER A 110 -4.86 -3.68 -9.00
N LEU A 111 -4.07 -2.72 -8.50
CA LEU A 111 -3.39 -1.77 -9.36
C LEU A 111 -2.35 -2.43 -10.27
N THR A 112 -1.85 -3.61 -9.91
CA THR A 112 -0.89 -4.35 -10.75
C THR A 112 -1.55 -5.16 -11.85
N ARG A 113 -2.89 -5.29 -11.86
CA ARG A 113 -3.58 -6.12 -12.85
C ARG A 113 -3.72 -5.40 -14.19
N TRP A 114 -3.35 -6.11 -15.25
CA TRP A 114 -3.49 -5.67 -16.62
C TRP A 114 -4.26 -6.71 -17.44
N GLY A 115 -4.88 -6.27 -18.54
CA GLY A 115 -5.68 -7.09 -19.44
C GLY A 115 -5.45 -6.74 -20.90
N TYR A 116 -5.87 -7.65 -21.79
CA TYR A 116 -5.93 -7.39 -23.24
C TYR A 116 -7.26 -6.77 -23.65
N ALA A 117 -7.24 -5.85 -24.62
CA ALA A 117 -8.42 -5.16 -25.18
C ALA A 117 -9.55 -6.11 -25.61
N ASN A 118 -9.20 -7.31 -26.06
CA ASN A 118 -10.11 -8.35 -26.53
C ASN A 118 -10.53 -9.35 -25.43
N GLY A 119 -10.10 -9.15 -24.17
CA GLY A 119 -10.37 -10.04 -23.04
C GLY A 119 -9.67 -11.40 -23.09
N SER A 120 -8.70 -11.62 -23.99
CA SER A 120 -8.14 -12.96 -24.21
C SER A 120 -7.18 -13.44 -23.13
N ALA A 121 -6.63 -12.54 -22.32
CA ALA A 121 -5.76 -12.86 -21.20
C ALA A 121 -5.64 -11.66 -20.24
N TYR A 122 -5.10 -11.93 -19.07
CA TYR A 122 -4.74 -10.93 -18.06
C TYR A 122 -3.47 -11.38 -17.34
N GLY A 123 -2.84 -10.45 -16.64
CA GLY A 123 -1.69 -10.73 -15.80
C GLY A 123 -1.51 -9.66 -14.74
N PHE A 124 -0.36 -9.73 -14.06
CA PHE A 124 0.03 -8.74 -13.07
C PHE A 124 1.44 -8.23 -13.37
N ALA A 125 1.65 -6.93 -13.25
CA ALA A 125 2.92 -6.26 -13.50
C ALA A 125 3.06 -5.03 -12.60
N ASP A 126 4.30 -4.70 -12.22
CA ASP A 126 4.55 -3.50 -11.43
C ASP A 126 4.28 -2.25 -12.30
N PRO A 127 3.34 -1.38 -11.90
CA PRO A 127 2.93 -0.24 -12.71
C PRO A 127 3.87 0.96 -12.68
N THR A 128 4.87 0.94 -11.80
CA THR A 128 5.90 2.00 -11.71
C THR A 128 7.05 1.75 -12.67
N THR A 129 7.30 0.48 -13.02
CA THR A 129 8.36 0.08 -13.95
C THR A 129 7.83 -0.34 -15.33
N THR A 130 6.55 -0.74 -15.39
CA THR A 130 5.92 -1.19 -16.65
C THR A 130 5.15 -0.04 -17.29
N ASN A 131 5.62 0.43 -18.45
CA ASN A 131 4.97 1.49 -19.20
C ASN A 131 3.88 0.93 -20.13
N TYR A 132 2.81 0.39 -19.56
CA TYR A 132 1.56 0.24 -20.29
C TYR A 132 0.85 1.59 -20.31
N GLY A 133 0.52 2.09 -21.50
CA GLY A 133 -0.27 3.31 -21.61
C GLY A 133 -1.57 3.14 -20.83
N ALA A 134 -2.00 4.16 -20.09
CA ALA A 134 -3.24 4.11 -19.31
C ALA A 134 -4.42 3.59 -20.16
N TYR A 135 -4.40 3.91 -21.46
CA TYR A 135 -5.35 3.43 -22.45
C TYR A 135 -4.65 3.28 -23.79
N LYS A 136 -4.75 2.10 -24.42
CA LYS A 136 -4.46 1.93 -25.85
C LYS A 136 -5.67 1.24 -26.49
N ASN A 137 -6.43 1.97 -27.29
CA ASN A 137 -7.49 1.37 -28.10
C ASN A 137 -6.85 0.69 -29.32
N GLY A 138 -7.04 -0.62 -29.48
CA GLY A 138 -6.57 -1.38 -30.63
C GLY A 138 -6.40 -2.88 -30.36
N THR A 139 -6.53 -3.71 -31.39
CA THR A 139 -6.28 -5.16 -31.32
C THR A 139 -4.84 -5.42 -30.88
N GLY A 140 -4.65 -6.07 -29.74
CA GLY A 140 -3.32 -6.37 -29.17
C GLY A 140 -2.79 -5.33 -28.16
N ALA A 141 -3.59 -4.35 -27.78
CA ALA A 141 -3.22 -3.37 -26.76
C ALA A 141 -3.39 -3.91 -25.32
N TYR A 142 -2.46 -3.50 -24.45
CA TYR A 142 -2.48 -3.72 -22.99
C TYR A 142 -3.13 -2.52 -22.30
N TYR A 143 -3.93 -2.77 -21.28
CA TYR A 143 -4.47 -1.74 -20.39
C TYR A 143 -4.42 -2.20 -18.94
N TRP A 144 -4.50 -1.25 -18.02
CA TRP A 144 -4.68 -1.53 -16.61
C TRP A 144 -6.17 -1.73 -16.30
N ASP A 145 -6.52 -2.82 -15.61
CA ASP A 145 -7.92 -3.21 -15.44
C ASP A 145 -8.72 -2.26 -14.53
N PHE A 146 -8.02 -1.52 -13.67
CA PHE A 146 -8.61 -0.70 -12.61
C PHE A 146 -8.28 0.78 -12.74
N PHE A 147 -9.22 1.59 -12.24
CA PHE A 147 -9.20 3.05 -12.29
C PHE A 147 -9.17 3.59 -13.72
N LYS A 148 -9.98 2.95 -14.57
CA LYS A 148 -10.21 3.35 -15.95
C LYS A 148 -11.09 4.61 -16.00
N ASN A 149 -10.91 5.42 -17.03
CA ASN A 149 -11.68 6.64 -17.33
C ASN A 149 -13.00 6.37 -18.08
N ASP A 150 -13.58 5.19 -17.85
CA ASP A 150 -14.89 4.74 -18.34
C ASP A 150 -15.67 4.00 -17.24
N THR A 151 -15.19 4.09 -16.00
CA THR A 151 -15.77 3.38 -14.86
C THR A 151 -17.04 4.09 -14.41
N THR A 152 -18.16 3.37 -14.36
CA THR A 152 -19.46 3.91 -13.92
C THR A 152 -19.86 3.49 -12.51
N SER A 153 -19.03 2.68 -11.84
CA SER A 153 -19.33 2.11 -10.53
C SER A 153 -18.15 2.24 -9.58
N THR A 154 -18.45 2.39 -8.28
CA THR A 154 -17.42 2.44 -7.25
C THR A 154 -16.63 1.15 -7.21
N THR A 155 -15.31 1.26 -7.28
CA THR A 155 -14.39 0.11 -7.30
C THR A 155 -13.29 0.27 -6.28
N THR A 156 -13.05 -0.77 -5.49
CA THR A 156 -11.95 -0.83 -4.51
C THR A 156 -10.90 -1.83 -4.97
N VAL A 157 -9.64 -1.41 -4.90
CA VAL A 157 -8.43 -2.25 -5.09
C VAL A 157 -7.65 -2.33 -3.78
N GLY A 158 -6.83 -3.37 -3.63
CA GLY A 158 -5.92 -3.51 -2.50
C GLY A 158 -4.57 -4.02 -2.97
N ASP A 159 -3.47 -3.46 -2.47
CA ASP A 159 -2.13 -3.80 -2.92
C ASP A 159 -1.12 -3.74 -1.77
N LEU A 160 -0.01 -4.45 -1.97
CA LEU A 160 1.14 -4.47 -1.10
C LEU A 160 2.35 -3.89 -1.84
N VAL A 161 3.18 -3.13 -1.15
CA VAL A 161 4.46 -2.62 -1.64
C VAL A 161 5.53 -2.95 -0.61
N VAL A 162 6.69 -3.41 -1.07
CA VAL A 162 7.86 -3.63 -0.22
C VAL A 162 8.91 -2.57 -0.55
N ILE A 163 9.56 -2.03 0.47
CA ILE A 163 10.64 -1.05 0.36
C ILE A 163 11.73 -1.44 1.36
N ARG A 164 13.02 -1.28 1.02
CA ARG A 164 14.09 -1.51 2.00
C ARG A 164 13.91 -0.68 3.27
N GLY A 165 14.26 -1.30 4.40
CA GLY A 165 14.08 -0.77 5.74
C GLY A 165 15.15 0.22 6.20
N ASP A 166 16.00 0.71 5.29
CA ASP A 166 17.06 1.69 5.55
C ASP A 166 16.58 3.15 5.46
N LEU A 167 15.31 3.36 5.11
CA LEU A 167 14.69 4.68 5.07
C LEU A 167 14.22 5.14 6.46
N THR A 168 14.31 6.45 6.68
CA THR A 168 13.61 7.14 7.77
C THR A 168 12.10 7.14 7.52
N GLN A 169 11.29 7.40 8.54
CA GLN A 169 9.83 7.49 8.41
C GLN A 169 9.41 8.52 7.34
N THR A 170 10.04 9.70 7.32
CA THR A 170 9.81 10.73 6.30
C THR A 170 10.25 10.26 4.91
N GLY A 171 11.42 9.63 4.80
CA GLY A 171 11.92 9.10 3.53
C GLY A 171 11.00 8.01 2.95
N LEU A 172 10.47 7.15 3.82
CA LEU A 172 9.51 6.11 3.46
C LEU A 172 8.19 6.69 2.97
N ALA A 173 7.59 7.62 3.73
CA ALA A 173 6.34 8.28 3.34
C ALA A 173 6.49 9.00 1.99
N LYS A 174 7.60 9.71 1.79
CA LYS A 174 7.94 10.36 0.52
C LYS A 174 8.06 9.36 -0.63
N ARG A 175 8.75 8.22 -0.41
CA ARG A 175 8.90 7.18 -1.43
C ARG A 175 7.56 6.59 -1.84
N VAL A 176 6.69 6.28 -0.87
CA VAL A 176 5.32 5.79 -1.16
C VAL A 176 4.51 6.83 -1.92
N ALA A 177 4.54 8.09 -1.48
CA ALA A 177 3.85 9.18 -2.17
C ALA A 177 4.35 9.37 -3.61
N GLN A 178 5.65 9.18 -3.87
CA GLN A 178 6.22 9.20 -5.22
C GLN A 178 5.65 8.09 -6.11
N TYR A 179 5.52 6.85 -5.61
CA TYR A 179 4.91 5.76 -6.38
C TYR A 179 3.47 6.06 -6.75
N LEU A 180 2.67 6.50 -5.78
CA LEU A 180 1.29 6.87 -6.03
C LEU A 180 1.19 8.06 -6.99
N SER A 181 2.06 9.07 -6.85
CA SER A 181 2.11 10.22 -7.77
C SER A 181 2.44 9.81 -9.20
N GLN A 182 3.35 8.85 -9.39
CA GLN A 182 3.64 8.30 -10.72
C GLN A 182 2.42 7.65 -11.35
N LEU A 183 1.61 6.91 -10.58
CA LEU A 183 0.37 6.33 -11.09
C LEU A 183 -0.60 7.42 -11.57
N VAL A 184 -0.80 8.46 -10.77
CA VAL A 184 -1.68 9.59 -11.14
C VAL A 184 -1.15 10.28 -12.39
N ASN A 185 0.14 10.62 -12.43
CA ASN A 185 0.78 11.32 -13.55
C ASN A 185 0.79 10.48 -14.84
N ASN A 186 0.78 9.15 -14.72
CA ASN A 186 0.63 8.23 -15.85
C ASN A 186 -0.83 8.05 -16.29
N GLY A 187 -1.78 8.82 -15.75
CA GLY A 187 -3.20 8.79 -16.14
C GLY A 187 -4.00 7.63 -15.55
N ARG A 188 -3.48 6.95 -14.52
CA ARG A 188 -4.13 5.79 -13.88
C ARG A 188 -5.13 6.14 -12.79
N MET A 189 -5.28 7.41 -12.46
CA MET A 189 -6.25 7.90 -11.48
C MET A 189 -6.88 9.18 -12.04
N PRO A 190 -7.65 9.06 -13.14
CA PRO A 190 -8.28 10.21 -13.79
C PRO A 190 -9.27 10.87 -12.83
N SER A 191 -9.46 12.18 -12.93
CA SER A 191 -10.47 12.91 -12.14
C SER A 191 -11.87 12.89 -12.78
N GLU A 192 -11.95 12.52 -14.05
CA GLU A 192 -13.17 12.52 -14.86
C GLU A 192 -13.06 11.43 -15.93
N ASP A 193 -14.18 10.91 -16.41
CA ASP A 193 -14.20 10.04 -17.58
C ASP A 193 -13.96 10.79 -18.89
N ASN A 194 -13.81 10.03 -19.98
CA ASN A 194 -13.54 10.61 -21.30
C ASN A 194 -14.71 11.41 -21.87
N ASP A 195 -15.95 11.08 -21.49
CA ASP A 195 -17.16 11.70 -22.02
C ASP A 195 -17.72 12.81 -21.12
N GLY A 196 -17.08 13.05 -19.97
CA GLY A 196 -17.48 14.06 -19.00
C GLY A 196 -18.81 13.75 -18.32
N SER A 197 -19.16 12.47 -18.22
CA SER A 197 -20.39 12.01 -17.56
C SER A 197 -20.19 11.65 -16.09
N HIS A 198 -18.96 11.41 -15.64
CA HIS A 198 -18.63 11.06 -14.26
C HIS A 198 -17.37 11.76 -13.76
N LYS A 199 -17.41 12.22 -12.51
CA LYS A 199 -16.22 12.58 -11.75
C LYS A 199 -15.76 11.42 -10.87
N TYR A 200 -14.46 11.38 -10.63
CA TYR A 200 -13.82 10.39 -9.81
C TYR A 200 -13.13 11.01 -8.60
N ASP A 201 -13.49 10.51 -7.43
CA ASP A 201 -12.82 10.78 -6.16
C ASP A 201 -12.16 9.52 -5.65
N TYR A 202 -11.00 9.67 -5.00
CA TYR A 202 -10.23 8.54 -4.48
C TYR A 202 -10.00 8.67 -2.98
N THR A 203 -10.39 7.63 -2.25
CA THR A 203 -10.14 7.49 -0.81
C THR A 203 -9.48 6.15 -0.54
N GLY A 204 -8.73 6.04 0.55
CA GLY A 204 -8.06 4.80 0.86
C GLY A 204 -7.71 4.64 2.32
N ASN A 205 -7.13 3.49 2.64
CA ASN A 205 -6.47 3.23 3.92
C ASN A 205 -5.06 2.76 3.62
N ILE A 206 -4.09 3.16 4.44
CA ILE A 206 -2.70 2.74 4.30
C ILE A 206 -2.11 2.41 5.66
N ASP A 207 -1.28 1.38 5.69
CA ASP A 207 -0.52 1.00 6.88
C ASP A 207 0.83 0.41 6.49
N VAL A 208 1.74 0.32 7.46
CA VAL A 208 3.08 -0.19 7.28
C VAL A 208 3.55 -1.03 8.47
N VAL A 209 4.23 -2.13 8.16
CA VAL A 209 4.92 -2.98 9.14
C VAL A 209 6.37 -3.11 8.71
N LYS A 210 7.29 -3.10 9.67
CA LYS A 210 8.70 -3.40 9.43
C LYS A 210 8.98 -4.87 9.74
N VAL A 211 9.63 -5.57 8.83
CA VAL A 211 9.98 -6.98 8.94
C VAL A 211 11.49 -7.14 8.87
N ASP A 212 12.06 -7.89 9.81
CA ASP A 212 13.47 -8.30 9.75
C ASP A 212 13.58 -9.55 8.86
N ASN A 213 14.47 -9.52 7.86
CA ASN A 213 14.67 -10.67 6.99
C ASN A 213 15.48 -11.75 7.72
N ALA A 214 14.85 -12.87 8.02
CA ALA A 214 15.52 -14.03 8.61
C ALA A 214 16.66 -14.51 7.69
N GLY A 215 17.91 -14.30 8.11
CA GLY A 215 19.11 -14.70 7.38
C GLY A 215 19.83 -13.59 6.61
N SER A 216 19.36 -12.34 6.67
CA SER A 216 20.09 -11.18 6.18
C SER A 216 20.23 -10.11 7.27
N ASN A 217 21.14 -9.15 7.07
CA ASN A 217 21.35 -8.03 7.99
C ASN A 217 20.46 -6.82 7.64
N PHE A 218 19.40 -7.03 6.86
CA PHE A 218 18.53 -5.97 6.38
C PHE A 218 17.09 -6.23 6.80
N SER A 219 16.38 -5.14 7.11
CA SER A 219 14.94 -5.13 7.32
C SER A 219 14.24 -4.56 6.09
N SER A 220 12.95 -4.83 5.95
CA SER A 220 12.10 -4.27 4.89
C SER A 220 10.81 -3.72 5.47
N TYR A 221 10.34 -2.60 4.92
CA TYR A 221 9.00 -2.11 5.17
C TYR A 221 8.03 -2.79 4.21
N VAL A 222 6.96 -3.36 4.76
CA VAL A 222 5.83 -3.91 4.02
C VAL A 222 4.68 -2.93 4.21
N ILE A 223 4.24 -2.32 3.11
CA ILE A 223 3.19 -1.32 3.07
C ILE A 223 1.96 -1.98 2.47
N GLY A 224 0.83 -1.92 3.16
CA GLY A 224 -0.45 -2.34 2.63
C GLY A 224 -1.37 -1.16 2.46
N PHE A 225 -2.11 -1.13 1.36
CA PHE A 225 -3.15 -0.12 1.17
C PHE A 225 -4.35 -0.64 0.40
N THR A 226 -5.48 0.01 0.61
CA THR A 226 -6.68 -0.10 -0.23
C THR A 226 -7.02 1.26 -0.79
N ILE A 227 -7.47 1.32 -2.03
CA ILE A 227 -7.94 2.56 -2.67
C ILE A 227 -9.30 2.28 -3.30
N THR A 228 -10.23 3.19 -3.07
CA THR A 228 -11.58 3.17 -3.63
C THR A 228 -11.74 4.36 -4.57
N GLN A 229 -12.01 4.08 -5.84
CA GLN A 229 -12.48 5.06 -6.82
C GLN A 229 -13.99 5.15 -6.71
N THR A 230 -14.51 6.32 -6.38
CA THR A 230 -15.95 6.61 -6.35
C THR A 230 -16.32 7.32 -7.63
N ALA A 231 -17.23 6.72 -8.42
CA ALA A 231 -17.76 7.31 -9.65
C ALA A 231 -19.05 8.09 -9.32
N THR A 232 -19.04 9.40 -9.55
CA THR A 232 -20.19 10.28 -9.31
C THR A 232 -20.70 10.82 -10.65
N PRO A 233 -21.94 10.52 -11.05
CA PRO A 233 -22.53 11.08 -12.26
C PRO A 233 -22.55 12.62 -12.19
N ILE A 234 -22.11 13.26 -13.27
CA ILE A 234 -22.29 14.69 -13.48
C ILE A 234 -23.70 14.88 -14.00
N ALA A 235 -24.55 15.54 -13.21
CA ALA A 235 -25.87 15.91 -13.68
C ALA A 235 -25.71 16.87 -14.87
N ASN A 236 -26.02 16.42 -16.08
CA ASN A 236 -26.16 17.30 -17.23
C ASN A 236 -27.27 18.29 -16.91
N GLY A 237 -26.89 19.53 -16.61
CA GLY A 237 -27.82 20.63 -16.38
C GLY A 237 -28.58 20.91 -17.67
N ASN A 238 -29.76 20.31 -17.83
CA ASN A 238 -30.76 20.83 -18.74
C ASN A 238 -31.49 21.98 -18.02
N GLY A 239 -31.04 23.20 -18.30
CA GLY A 239 -31.71 24.45 -17.95
C GLY A 239 -31.60 25.42 -19.11
#